data_AF-A0A852RDI8-F1
#
_entry.id   AF-A0A852RDI8-F1
#
_cell.length_a   1.000
_cell.length_b   1.000
_cell.length_c   1.000
_cell.angle_alpha   90.00
_cell.angle_beta   90.00
_cell.angle_gamma   90.00
#
_symmetry.space_group_name_H-M   'P 1'
#
loop_
_entity.id
_entity.type
_entity.pdbx_description
1 polymer ?
#
loop_
_entity_poly.entity_id
_entity_poly.type
_entity_poly.pdbx_seq_one_letter_code
_entity_poly.pdbx_strand_id
1 'polypeptide(L)'
;MSGYGVPPGRRDEPEIPDARSAADMRRPEIDYSAIDAVAGGDARAARELRASVAVIARRTEDPTLRELCLAVLAGRQSVRRVFEHPEFQQMSMVSLRHLEEGLARLDDEDREDLLARVGIPTLEQDAEFDLMEGRGLPEQ
;
A
#
# COMPACT_ATOMS: atom_id res chain seq x y z
N MET A 1 -56.66 6.50 -54.55
CA MET A 1 -56.49 7.94 -54.26
C MET A 1 -56.03 8.08 -52.81
N SER A 2 -55.01 8.92 -52.62
CA SER A 2 -54.25 9.20 -51.40
C SER A 2 -55.05 9.74 -50.22
N GLY A 3 -54.46 9.66 -49.02
CA GLY A 3 -54.79 10.56 -47.91
C GLY A 3 -54.09 10.21 -46.60
N TYR A 4 -52.80 10.50 -46.49
CA TYR A 4 -52.00 10.47 -45.24
C TYR A 4 -52.52 11.46 -44.18
N GLY A 5 -52.33 11.12 -42.91
CA GLY A 5 -52.48 12.06 -41.79
C GLY A 5 -52.05 11.49 -40.44
N VAL A 6 -50.74 11.28 -40.25
CA VAL A 6 -50.14 10.99 -38.93
C VAL A 6 -49.89 12.33 -38.21
N PRO A 7 -50.43 12.56 -37.00
CA PRO A 7 -50.06 13.72 -36.19
C PRO A 7 -48.71 13.49 -35.48
N PRO A 8 -47.83 14.50 -35.38
CA PRO A 8 -46.55 14.39 -34.70
C PRO A 8 -46.68 14.75 -33.21
N GLY A 9 -45.95 14.03 -32.36
CA GLY A 9 -45.46 14.59 -31.10
C GLY A 9 -46.13 14.11 -29.81
N ARG A 10 -45.55 13.06 -29.23
CA ARG A 10 -44.94 13.05 -27.89
C ARG A 10 -44.11 11.77 -27.84
N ARG A 11 -42.84 11.85 -28.24
CA ARG A 11 -41.69 11.65 -27.33
C ARG A 11 -41.96 10.46 -26.41
N ASP A 12 -41.51 9.29 -26.83
CA ASP A 12 -40.91 8.36 -25.90
C ASP A 12 -39.94 9.17 -25.04
N GLU A 13 -40.38 9.54 -23.83
CA GLU A 13 -39.43 9.91 -22.79
C GLU A 13 -38.60 8.65 -22.58
N PRO A 14 -37.28 8.66 -22.89
CA PRO A 14 -36.45 7.62 -22.32
C PRO A 14 -36.63 7.77 -20.81
N GLU A 15 -37.11 6.71 -20.15
CA GLU A 15 -36.92 6.54 -18.70
C GLU A 15 -35.44 6.85 -18.45
N ILE A 16 -35.17 8.04 -17.93
CA ILE A 16 -33.85 8.39 -17.46
C ILE A 16 -33.71 7.53 -16.22
N PRO A 17 -32.86 6.47 -16.21
CA PRO A 17 -32.62 5.75 -14.99
C PRO A 17 -32.12 6.75 -13.96
N ASP A 18 -32.80 6.77 -12.82
CA ASP A 18 -32.59 7.72 -11.73
C ASP A 18 -31.09 7.90 -11.47
N ALA A 19 -30.57 9.09 -11.79
CA ALA A 19 -29.14 9.41 -11.68
C ALA A 19 -28.61 9.33 -10.24
N ARG A 20 -29.50 9.11 -9.27
CA ARG A 20 -29.19 8.94 -7.85
C ARG A 20 -28.85 7.50 -7.46
N SER A 21 -29.13 6.49 -8.31
CA SER A 21 -28.71 5.10 -8.05
C SER A 21 -27.31 4.74 -8.57
N ALA A 22 -26.63 5.63 -9.29
CA ALA A 22 -25.27 5.40 -9.76
C ALA A 22 -24.18 5.85 -8.77
N ALA A 23 -24.56 6.53 -7.69
CA ALA A 23 -23.61 7.11 -6.73
C ALA A 23 -23.06 6.11 -5.70
N ASP A 24 -23.66 4.90 -5.58
CA ASP A 24 -23.39 4.00 -4.45
C ASP A 24 -22.63 2.70 -4.80
N MET A 25 -22.20 2.50 -6.06
CA MET A 25 -21.52 1.26 -6.47
C MET A 25 -20.30 1.47 -7.38
N ARG A 26 -19.54 2.53 -7.14
CA ARG A 26 -18.11 2.54 -7.49
C ARG A 26 -17.29 2.87 -6.25
N ARG A 27 -17.40 2.01 -5.23
CA ARG A 27 -16.20 1.72 -4.44
C ARG A 27 -15.17 1.25 -5.48
N PRO A 28 -14.01 1.91 -5.62
CA PRO A 28 -12.98 1.33 -6.47
C PRO A 28 -12.76 -0.08 -5.93
N GLU A 29 -12.98 -1.10 -6.76
CA GLU A 29 -12.43 -2.43 -6.50
C GLU A 29 -10.92 -2.18 -6.40
N ILE A 30 -10.45 -2.00 -5.17
CA ILE A 30 -9.04 -1.82 -4.90
C ILE A 30 -8.46 -3.16 -5.32
N ASP A 31 -7.69 -3.17 -6.40
CA ASP A 31 -6.92 -4.34 -6.80
C ASP A 31 -5.79 -4.48 -5.76
N TYR A 32 -6.15 -5.15 -4.66
CA TYR A 32 -5.40 -5.35 -3.43
C TYR A 32 -4.17 -6.25 -3.63
N SER A 33 -3.96 -6.79 -4.84
CA SER A 33 -3.17 -8.01 -5.05
C SER A 33 -1.67 -7.88 -4.79
N ALA A 34 -1.11 -6.66 -4.70
CA ALA A 34 0.32 -6.48 -4.45
C ALA A 34 0.69 -5.92 -3.07
N ILE A 35 0.00 -4.88 -2.60
CA ILE A 35 0.31 -4.28 -1.29
C ILE A 35 -0.18 -5.17 -0.16
N ASP A 36 -1.38 -5.74 -0.26
CA ASP A 36 -1.93 -6.58 0.80
C ASP A 36 -1.23 -7.94 0.85
N ALA A 37 -0.74 -8.42 -0.30
CA ALA A 37 0.09 -9.62 -0.37
C ALA A 37 1.43 -9.42 0.36
N VAL A 38 2.07 -8.24 0.21
CA VAL A 38 3.28 -7.89 0.98
C VAL A 38 2.97 -7.68 2.46
N ALA A 39 1.79 -7.15 2.78
CA ALA A 39 1.35 -6.94 4.14
C ALA A 39 0.81 -8.21 4.83
N GLY A 40 0.77 -9.36 4.15
CA GLY A 40 0.28 -10.62 4.73
C GLY A 40 -1.18 -10.56 5.20
N GLY A 41 -2.00 -9.70 4.60
CA GLY A 41 -3.39 -9.47 5.05
C GLY A 41 -3.55 -8.53 6.25
N ASP A 42 -2.47 -7.96 6.80
CA ASP A 42 -2.56 -6.93 7.83
C ASP A 42 -3.00 -5.59 7.21
N ALA A 43 -4.22 -5.19 7.53
CA ALA A 43 -4.82 -3.95 7.03
C ALA A 43 -4.09 -2.68 7.50
N ARG A 44 -3.44 -2.71 8.68
CA ARG A 44 -2.64 -1.58 9.18
C ARG A 44 -1.34 -1.48 8.39
N ALA A 45 -0.58 -2.57 8.29
CA ALA A 45 0.65 -2.61 7.51
C ALA A 45 0.41 -2.22 6.04
N ALA A 46 -0.70 -2.68 5.46
CA ALA A 46 -1.09 -2.33 4.11
C ALA A 46 -1.44 -0.84 3.95
N ARG A 47 -2.02 -0.19 4.97
CA ARG A 47 -2.27 1.26 4.96
C ARG A 47 -0.97 2.04 5.08
N GLU A 48 -0.08 1.63 5.96
CA GLU A 48 1.24 2.24 6.13
C GLU A 48 2.07 2.12 4.84
N LEU A 49 2.05 0.96 4.18
CA LEU A 49 2.74 0.78 2.90
C LEU A 49 2.18 1.69 1.80
N ARG A 50 0.84 1.83 1.69
CA ARG A 50 0.21 2.79 0.76
C ARG A 50 0.64 4.24 1.07
N ALA A 51 0.68 4.62 2.34
CA ALA A 51 1.11 5.95 2.74
C ALA A 51 2.57 6.22 2.33
N SER A 52 3.47 5.27 2.57
CA SER A 52 4.88 5.34 2.17
C SER A 52 5.05 5.48 0.66
N VAL A 53 4.36 4.66 -0.15
CA VAL A 53 4.39 4.75 -1.61
C VAL A 53 3.86 6.12 -2.09
N ALA A 54 2.82 6.65 -1.46
CA ALA A 54 2.29 7.98 -1.77
C ALA A 54 3.23 9.13 -1.39
N VAL A 55 4.09 8.95 -0.37
CA VAL A 55 5.14 9.91 -0.03
C VAL A 55 6.26 9.87 -1.08
N ILE A 56 6.67 8.67 -1.51
CA ILE A 56 7.71 8.49 -2.55
C ILE A 56 7.26 9.16 -3.85
N ALA A 57 6.04 8.90 -4.31
CA ALA A 57 5.49 9.51 -5.52
C ALA A 57 5.52 11.05 -5.50
N ARG A 58 5.36 11.66 -4.31
CA ARG A 58 5.38 13.12 -4.12
C ARG A 58 6.78 13.71 -4.04
N ARG A 59 7.78 12.92 -3.62
CA ARG A 59 9.14 13.40 -3.33
C ARG A 59 10.16 13.06 -4.40
N THR A 60 9.95 11.99 -5.16
CA THR A 60 10.85 11.60 -6.26
C THR A 60 10.84 12.64 -7.37
N GLU A 61 12.01 12.90 -7.94
CA GLU A 61 12.16 13.77 -9.10
C GLU A 61 12.06 12.97 -10.42
N ASP A 62 12.28 11.65 -10.37
CA ASP A 62 12.13 10.79 -11.54
C ASP A 62 10.66 10.54 -11.91
N PRO A 63 10.27 10.91 -13.14
CA PRO A 63 8.92 10.67 -13.63
C PRO A 63 8.57 9.17 -13.72
N THR A 64 9.54 8.31 -13.98
CA THR A 64 9.35 6.85 -14.14
C THR A 64 8.97 6.22 -12.80
N LEU A 65 9.74 6.50 -11.75
CA LEU A 65 9.44 6.06 -10.40
C LEU A 65 8.10 6.63 -9.90
N ARG A 66 7.81 7.90 -10.23
CA ARG A 66 6.52 8.52 -9.88
C ARG A 66 5.34 7.79 -10.51
N GLU A 67 5.39 7.54 -11.82
CA GLU A 67 4.34 6.81 -12.54
C GLU A 67 4.16 5.40 -12.01
N LEU A 68 5.27 4.72 -11.69
CA LEU A 68 5.24 3.39 -11.09
C LEU A 68 4.55 3.39 -9.72
N CYS A 69 4.87 4.35 -8.85
CA CYS A 69 4.20 4.49 -7.55
C CYS A 69 2.70 4.78 -7.71
N LEU A 70 2.31 5.62 -8.66
CA LEU A 70 0.90 5.89 -8.96
C LEU A 70 0.18 4.66 -9.51
N ALA A 71 0.84 3.87 -10.35
CA ALA A 71 0.30 2.61 -10.86
C ALA A 71 0.10 1.58 -9.74
N VAL A 72 1.02 1.51 -8.77
CA VAL A 72 0.91 0.67 -7.59
C VAL A 72 -0.25 1.12 -6.69
N LEU A 73 -0.38 2.43 -6.42
CA LEU A 73 -1.49 2.96 -5.60
C LEU A 73 -2.86 2.76 -6.26
N ALA A 74 -2.90 2.75 -7.59
CA ALA A 74 -4.10 2.44 -8.35
C ALA A 74 -4.35 0.93 -8.53
N GLY A 75 -3.53 0.06 -7.94
CA GLY A 75 -3.67 -1.40 -8.00
C GLY A 75 -3.29 -2.03 -9.34
N ARG A 76 -2.69 -1.26 -10.28
CA ARG A 76 -2.35 -1.75 -11.63
C ARG A 76 -0.97 -2.40 -11.72
N GLN A 77 -0.16 -2.29 -10.67
CA GLN A 77 1.22 -2.78 -10.64
C GLN A 77 1.61 -3.29 -9.26
N SER A 78 2.64 -4.15 -9.23
CA SER A 78 3.19 -4.65 -7.98
C SER A 78 4.13 -3.66 -7.31
N VAL A 79 3.99 -3.50 -5.99
CA VAL A 79 4.92 -2.70 -5.18
C VAL A 79 6.36 -3.20 -5.26
N ARG A 80 6.57 -4.49 -5.57
CA ARG A 80 7.91 -5.07 -5.79
C ARG A 80 8.69 -4.32 -6.88
N ARG A 81 8.02 -3.85 -7.93
CA ARG A 81 8.65 -3.08 -9.01
C ARG A 81 9.23 -1.76 -8.50
N VAL A 82 8.58 -1.12 -7.51
CA VAL A 82 9.09 0.10 -6.87
C VAL A 82 10.40 -0.21 -6.13
N PHE A 83 10.47 -1.35 -5.43
CA PHE A 83 11.67 -1.78 -4.70
C PHE A 83 12.85 -2.15 -5.62
N GLU A 84 12.55 -2.61 -6.83
CA GLU A 84 13.56 -2.92 -7.85
C GLU A 84 14.04 -1.66 -8.61
N HIS A 85 13.41 -0.50 -8.39
CA HIS A 85 13.75 0.72 -9.11
C HIS A 85 15.09 1.33 -8.63
N PRO A 86 16.04 1.66 -9.54
CA PRO A 86 17.37 2.17 -9.15
C PRO A 86 17.33 3.42 -8.27
N GLU A 87 16.49 4.39 -8.59
CA GLU A 87 16.35 5.62 -7.79
C GLU A 87 15.80 5.33 -6.38
N PHE A 88 14.84 4.43 -6.28
CA PHE A 88 14.32 4.03 -4.98
C PHE A 88 15.40 3.36 -4.12
N GLN A 89 16.22 2.49 -4.72
CA GLN A 89 17.34 1.86 -4.01
C GLN A 89 18.37 2.88 -3.56
N GLN A 90 18.72 3.87 -4.41
CA GLN A 90 19.65 4.94 -4.04
C GLN A 90 19.12 5.78 -2.87
N MET A 91 17.86 6.22 -2.94
CA MET A 91 17.22 6.96 -1.86
C MET A 91 17.18 6.16 -0.56
N SER A 92 16.90 4.86 -0.65
CA SER A 92 16.83 3.96 0.51
C SER A 92 18.20 3.76 1.16
N MET A 93 19.25 3.57 0.36
CA MET A 93 20.62 3.44 0.85
C MET A 93 21.11 4.72 1.56
N VAL A 94 20.80 5.90 1.02
CA VAL A 94 21.15 7.17 1.65
C VAL A 94 20.38 7.34 2.97
N SER A 95 19.09 7.02 2.97
CA SER A 95 18.25 7.11 4.17
C SER A 95 18.72 6.15 5.26
N LEU A 96 19.10 4.92 4.90
CA LEU A 96 19.67 3.93 5.81
C LEU A 96 20.97 4.44 6.43
N ARG A 97 21.88 4.98 5.62
CA ARG A 97 23.15 5.54 6.11
C ARG A 97 22.94 6.70 7.08
N HIS A 98 22.04 7.63 6.76
CA HIS A 98 21.72 8.73 7.69
C HIS A 98 21.11 8.23 9.00
N LEU A 99 20.32 7.16 8.94
CA LEU A 99 19.77 6.52 10.14
C LEU A 99 20.88 5.86 10.97
N GLU A 100 21.78 5.10 10.34
CA GLU A 100 22.95 4.50 10.99
C GLU A 100 23.86 5.55 11.64
N GLU A 101 24.16 6.64 10.92
CA GLU A 101 24.93 7.76 11.45
C GLU A 101 24.22 8.46 12.60
N GLY A 102 22.90 8.59 12.54
CA GLY A 102 22.09 9.15 13.63
C GLY A 102 22.15 8.28 14.87
N LEU A 103 21.95 6.97 14.73
CA LEU A 103 22.01 5.99 15.83
C LEU A 103 23.39 5.88 16.47
N ALA A 104 24.45 5.99 15.68
CA ALA A 104 25.83 5.95 16.15
C ALA A 104 26.21 7.21 16.98
N ARG A 105 25.48 8.32 16.81
CA ARG A 105 25.69 9.56 17.58
C ARG A 105 24.93 9.60 18.90
N LEU A 106 23.95 8.71 19.08
CA LEU A 106 23.23 8.58 20.34
C LEU A 106 24.13 7.90 21.37
N ASP A 107 24.09 8.40 22.60
CA ASP A 107 24.61 7.66 23.75
C ASP A 107 23.68 6.47 24.08
N ASP A 108 24.12 5.63 25.02
CA ASP A 108 23.42 4.39 25.32
C ASP A 108 22.05 4.64 26.01
N GLU A 109 21.92 5.73 26.76
CA GLU A 109 20.68 6.13 27.44
C GLU A 109 19.64 6.65 26.43
N ASP A 110 20.02 7.57 25.53
CA ASP A 110 19.14 8.06 24.46
C ASP A 110 18.77 6.94 23.48
N ARG A 111 19.67 5.98 23.25
CA ARG A 111 19.40 4.82 22.40
C ARG A 111 18.37 3.90 23.05
N GLU A 112 18.49 3.59 24.34
CA GLU A 112 17.53 2.77 25.08
C GLU A 112 16.13 3.41 25.07
N ASP A 113 16.06 4.72 25.35
CA ASP A 113 14.82 5.50 25.30
C ASP A 113 14.19 5.51 23.89
N LEU A 114 15.01 5.64 22.85
CA LEU A 114 14.53 5.60 21.47
C LEU A 114 13.96 4.20 21.13
N LEU A 115 14.65 3.13 21.49
CA LEU A 115 14.21 1.76 21.24
C LEU A 115 12.91 1.43 21.99
N ALA A 116 12.77 1.90 23.23
CA ALA A 116 11.55 1.78 24.02
C ALA A 116 10.36 2.53 23.39
N ARG A 117 10.60 3.71 22.79
CA ARG A 117 9.57 4.53 22.14
C ARG A 117 9.16 4.04 20.76
N VAL A 118 10.10 3.53 19.96
CA VAL A 118 9.80 2.99 18.62
C VAL A 118 9.04 1.67 18.74
N GLY A 119 9.16 0.98 19.88
CA GLY A 119 8.52 -0.30 20.11
C GLY A 119 9.03 -1.27 19.07
N ILE A 120 10.28 -1.75 19.23
CA ILE A 120 10.70 -2.95 18.51
C ILE A 120 9.62 -3.98 18.89
N PRO A 121 8.80 -4.51 17.95
CA PRO A 121 8.05 -5.72 18.26
C PRO A 121 9.15 -6.70 18.60
N THR A 122 9.27 -7.04 19.89
CA THR A 122 10.17 -8.09 20.35
C THR A 122 9.92 -9.23 19.39
N LEU A 123 10.83 -9.41 18.43
CA LEU A 123 10.80 -10.58 17.59
C LEU A 123 10.95 -11.66 18.65
N GLU A 124 9.88 -12.39 18.93
CA GLU A 124 9.91 -13.58 19.77
C GLU A 124 10.80 -14.61 19.07
N GLN A 125 12.09 -14.31 18.98
CA GLN A 125 13.15 -15.16 18.47
C GLN A 125 13.42 -16.31 19.44
N ASP A 126 12.79 -16.31 20.61
CA ASP A 126 12.88 -17.38 21.60
C ASP A 126 11.81 -18.48 21.41
N ALA A 127 10.81 -18.31 20.55
CA ALA A 127 9.79 -19.35 20.31
C ALA A 127 10.10 -20.28 19.11
N GLU A 128 10.89 -19.82 18.13
CA GLU A 128 11.14 -20.59 16.91
C GLU A 128 12.41 -21.46 16.97
N PHE A 129 13.37 -21.12 17.84
CA PHE A 129 14.61 -21.89 17.97
C PHE A 129 14.42 -23.23 18.72
N ASP A 130 13.48 -23.29 19.66
CA ASP A 130 13.14 -24.54 20.38
C ASP A 130 12.36 -25.55 19.51
N LEU A 131 11.74 -25.10 18.40
CA LEU A 131 11.02 -25.99 17.50
C LEU A 131 11.90 -26.60 16.40
N MET A 132 13.05 -25.98 16.09
CA MET A 132 14.00 -26.48 15.08
C MET A 132 15.15 -27.32 15.67
N GLU A 133 15.58 -27.06 16.90
CA GLU A 133 16.47 -27.96 17.64
C GLU A 133 15.61 -28.95 18.42
N GLY A 134 15.30 -30.12 17.85
CA GLY A 134 14.48 -31.17 18.48
C GLY A 134 15.01 -31.72 19.82
N ARG A 135 14.97 -30.90 20.87
CA ARG A 135 15.12 -31.28 22.26
C ARG A 135 13.73 -31.32 22.85
N GLY A 136 13.26 -32.55 23.08
CA GLY A 136 11.97 -32.79 23.71
C GLY A 136 11.81 -31.96 24.98
N LEU A 137 10.62 -31.39 25.12
CA LEU A 137 10.13 -30.84 26.38
C LEU A 137 10.51 -31.79 27.53
N PRO A 138 11.15 -31.33 28.61
CA PRO A 138 11.21 -32.14 29.81
C PRO A 138 9.76 -32.32 30.29
N GLU A 139 9.28 -33.56 30.24
CA GLU A 139 8.16 -33.96 31.09
C GLU A 139 8.48 -33.54 32.52
N GLN A 140 7.57 -32.77 33.14
CA GLN A 140 6.98 -32.95 34.48
C GLN A 140 6.30 -31.65 34.91
#